data_AF-A0A4Q6A6D9-F1
#
_entry.id   AF-A0A4Q6A6D9-F1
#
_cell.length_a   1.000
_cell.length_b   1.000
_cell.length_c   1.000
_cell.angle_alpha   90.00
_cell.angle_beta   90.00
_cell.angle_gamma   90.00
#
_symmetry.space_group_name_H-M   'P 1'
#
loop_
_entity.id
_entity.type
_entity.pdbx_description
1 polymer ?
#
loop_
_entity_poly.entity_id
_entity_poly.type
_entity_poly.pdbx_seq_one_letter_code
_entity_poly.pdbx_strand_id
1 'polypeptide(L)' 'SFVKKITYQKLSAEGLQNIAATVVAMAEAEGLKAHAQAVRIRLQH' A
#
# COMPACT_ATOMS: atom_id res chain seq x y z
N SER A 1 -10.07 24.86 17.83
CA SER A 1 -11.01 23.72 17.68
C SER A 1 -10.28 22.45 18.10
N PHE A 2 -10.79 21.73 19.09
CA PHE A 2 -10.18 20.51 19.62
C PHE A 2 -10.88 19.29 19.01
N VAL A 3 -10.46 18.91 17.80
CA VAL A 3 -11.01 17.75 17.09
C VAL A 3 -9.89 16.84 16.58
N LYS A 4 -10.09 15.53 16.70
CA LYS A 4 -9.21 14.51 16.12
C LYS A 4 -9.66 14.20 14.70
N LYS A 5 -8.76 14.33 13.72
CA LYS A 5 -9.02 13.91 12.33
C LYS A 5 -8.57 12.46 12.15
N ILE A 6 -9.50 11.58 11.76
CA ILE A 6 -9.22 10.17 11.45
C ILE A 6 -9.38 9.99 9.94
N THR A 7 -8.43 9.33 9.29
CA THR A 7 -8.47 9.03 7.86
C THR A 7 -8.88 7.59 7.61
N TYR A 8 -9.53 7.35 6.47
CA TYR A 8 -9.93 6.04 5.99
C TYR A 8 -9.52 5.88 4.53
N GLN A 9 -9.10 4.68 4.14
CA GLN A 9 -8.68 4.37 2.78
C GLN A 9 -9.27 3.03 2.37
N LYS A 10 -9.83 2.98 1.16
CA LYS A 10 -10.34 1.76 0.50
C LYS A 10 -9.92 1.82 -0.96
N LEU A 11 -9.24 0.78 -1.44
CA LEU A 11 -8.85 0.66 -2.83
C LEU A 11 -9.66 -0.44 -3.51
N SER A 12 -9.99 -0.24 -4.79
CA SER A 12 -10.39 -1.33 -5.68
C SER A 12 -9.16 -2.17 -6.06
N ALA A 13 -9.38 -3.34 -6.66
CA ALA A 13 -8.30 -4.16 -7.20
C ALA A 13 -7.46 -3.39 -8.25
N GLU A 14 -8.13 -2.72 -9.19
CA GLU A 14 -7.48 -1.85 -10.19
C GLU A 14 -6.72 -0.69 -9.52
N GLY A 15 -7.32 -0.05 -8.52
CA GLY A 15 -6.66 1.04 -7.78
C GLY A 15 -5.39 0.58 -7.08
N LEU A 16 -5.40 -0.62 -6.49
CA LEU A 16 -4.19 -1.22 -5.92
C LEU A 16 -3.15 -1.52 -7.00
N GLN A 17 -3.55 -2.13 -8.12
CA GLN A 17 -2.64 -2.43 -9.24
C GLN A 17 -1.92 -1.17 -9.75
N ASN A 18 -2.66 -0.06 -9.89
CA ASN A 18 -2.12 1.21 -10.40
C ASN A 18 -1.01 1.80 -9.52
N ILE A 19 -1.01 1.55 -8.21
CA ILE A 19 0.01 2.09 -7.30
C ILE A 19 1.01 1.05 -6.78
N ALA A 20 0.74 -0.24 -7.01
CA ALA A 20 1.47 -1.31 -6.35
C ALA A 20 2.96 -1.31 -6.68
N ALA A 21 3.33 -1.05 -7.93
CA ALA A 21 4.73 -0.99 -8.35
C ALA A 21 5.50 0.07 -7.56
N THR A 22 4.93 1.26 -7.41
CA THR A 22 5.52 2.36 -6.64
C THR A 22 5.65 2.02 -5.17
N VAL A 23 4.59 1.46 -4.56
CA VAL A 23 4.60 1.09 -3.13
C VAL A 23 5.63 0.00 -2.83
N VAL A 24 5.73 -1.02 -3.70
CA VAL A 24 6.74 -2.08 -3.58
C VAL A 24 8.13 -1.50 -3.70
N ALA A 25 8.41 -0.66 -4.69
CA ALA A 25 9.72 -0.04 -4.88
C ALA A 25 10.15 0.80 -3.67
N MET A 26 9.24 1.61 -3.10
CA MET A 26 9.52 2.39 -1.89
C MET A 26 9.81 1.48 -0.69
N ALA A 27 8.96 0.47 -0.45
CA ALA A 27 9.14 -0.45 0.68
C ALA A 27 10.45 -1.24 0.58
N GLU A 28 10.88 -1.61 -0.63
CA GLU A 28 12.18 -2.28 -0.82
C GLU A 28 13.36 -1.35 -0.58
N ALA A 29 13.29 -0.10 -1.04
CA ALA A 29 14.31 0.90 -0.79
C ALA A 29 14.49 1.19 0.71
N GLU A 30 13.40 1.11 1.48
CA GLU A 30 13.41 1.26 2.94
C GLU A 30 13.78 -0.04 3.70
N GLY A 31 14.03 -1.15 2.99
CA GLY A 31 14.34 -2.45 3.59
C GLY A 31 13.12 -3.15 4.23
N LEU A 32 11.90 -2.65 4.02
CA LEU A 32 10.64 -3.15 4.57
C LEU A 32 10.08 -4.31 3.73
N LYS A 33 10.83 -5.41 3.64
CA LYS A 33 10.50 -6.58 2.79
C LYS A 33 9.09 -7.14 3.04
N ALA A 34 8.63 -7.18 4.29
CA ALA A 34 7.30 -7.66 4.64
C ALA A 34 6.18 -6.76 4.09
N HIS A 35 6.39 -5.44 4.05
CA HIS A 35 5.43 -4.48 3.49
C HIS A 35 5.33 -4.65 1.96
N ALA A 36 6.47 -4.78 1.27
CA ALA A 36 6.50 -5.09 -0.15
C ALA A 36 5.78 -6.42 -0.46
N GLN A 37 6.05 -7.47 0.34
CA GLN A 37 5.44 -8.78 0.15
C GLN A 37 3.93 -8.78 0.37
N ALA A 38 3.43 -7.99 1.33
CA ALA A 38 1.99 -7.84 1.56
C ALA A 38 1.26 -7.32 0.31
N VAL A 39 1.87 -6.40 -0.44
CA VAL A 39 1.32 -5.90 -1.70
C VAL A 39 1.40 -6.98 -2.79
N ARG A 40 2.56 -7.63 -2.95
CA ARG A 40 2.78 -8.66 -3.98
C ARG A 40 1.77 -9.81 -3.92
N ILE A 41 1.50 -10.34 -2.72
CA ILE A 41 0.55 -11.45 -2.56
C ILE A 41 -0.85 -11.04 -3.03
N ARG A 42 -1.26 -9.78 -2.82
CA ARG A 42 -2.57 -9.29 -3.27
C ARG A 42 -2.68 -9.14 -4.79
N LEU A 43 -1.57 -9.10 -5.51
CA LEU A 43 -1.55 -9.05 -6.98
C LEU A 43 -1.55 -10.44 -7.64
N GLN A 44 -1.32 -11.50 -6.87
CA GLN A 44 -1.25 -12.88 -7.38
C GLN A 44 -2.62 -13.59 -7.36
N HIS A 45 -3.67 -12.89 -6.94
CA HIS A 45 -5.05 -13.38 -6.86
C HIS A 45 -5.91 -12.85 -7.99
#